data_AF-A0A535DG15-F1
#
_entry.id   AF-A0A535DG15-F1
#
_cell.length_a   1.000
_cell.length_b   1.000
_cell.length_c   1.000
_cell.angle_alpha   90.00
_cell.angle_beta   90.00
_cell.angle_gamma   90.00
#
_symmetry.space_group_name_H-M   'P 1'
#
loop_
_entity.id
_entity.type
_entity.pdbx_description
1 polymer ?
#
loop_
_entity_poly.entity_id
_entity_poly.type
_entity_poly.pdbx_seq_one_letter_code
_entity_poly.pdbx_strand_id
1 'polypeptide(L)'
;MVFTHLPSNVLLTLIPLAPNLSFAIALLFARFALSQMDVPTRQGYVAALVDPDERTAAAAYTNTARYVVRPFGPGLAGLSQQMAFGLPFFIGGGIKAAYDLVLWYWFRRVSLDGARRRRLRPLARRPAKGR
;
A
#
# COMPACT_ATOMS: atom_id res chain seq x y z
N MET A 1 -2.98 -5.96 1.51
CA MET A 1 -2.78 -4.81 0.59
C MET A 1 -3.40 -5.10 -0.75
N VAL A 2 -2.80 -6.00 -1.54
CA VAL A 2 -3.28 -6.37 -2.88
C VAL A 2 -4.79 -6.68 -2.92
N PHE A 3 -5.29 -7.50 -1.99
CA PHE A 3 -6.71 -7.89 -1.94
C PHE A 3 -7.70 -6.73 -1.77
N THR A 4 -7.30 -5.62 -1.17
CA THR A 4 -8.16 -4.44 -1.02
C THR A 4 -7.81 -3.35 -2.03
N HIS A 5 -6.53 -3.25 -2.42
CA HIS A 5 -6.04 -2.24 -3.36
C HIS A 5 -6.39 -2.57 -4.80
N LEU A 6 -6.25 -3.82 -5.22
CA LEU A 6 -6.50 -4.21 -6.60
C LEU A 6 -7.97 -3.97 -7.00
N PRO A 7 -8.99 -4.38 -6.21
CA PRO A 7 -10.37 -4.00 -6.48
C PRO A 7 -10.59 -2.48 -6.43
N SER A 8 -9.96 -1.77 -5.48
CA SER A 8 -10.04 -0.31 -5.40
C SER A 8 -9.49 0.39 -6.66
N ASN A 9 -8.40 -0.12 -7.23
CA ASN A 9 -7.78 0.41 -8.45
C ASN A 9 -8.59 0.07 -9.71
N VAL A 10 -9.25 -1.09 -9.74
CA VAL A 10 -10.24 -1.42 -10.78
C VAL A 10 -11.41 -0.44 -10.71
N LEU A 11 -11.97 -0.18 -9.53
CA LEU A 11 -13.05 0.79 -9.35
C LEU A 11 -12.64 2.20 -9.82
N LEU A 12 -11.41 2.63 -9.53
CA LEU A 12 -10.87 3.92 -10.03
C LEU A 12 -10.87 3.98 -11.56
N THR A 13 -10.49 2.87 -12.21
CA THR A 13 -10.38 2.75 -13.67
C THR A 13 -11.76 2.77 -14.34
N LEU A 14 -12.80 2.33 -13.63
CA LEU A 14 -14.18 2.31 -14.12
C LEU A 14 -14.91 3.66 -14.01
N ILE A 15 -14.44 4.60 -13.19
CA ILE A 15 -15.07 5.92 -13.00
C ILE A 15 -15.35 6.66 -14.32
N PRO A 16 -14.38 6.83 -15.24
CA PRO A 16 -14.63 7.53 -16.50
C PRO A 16 -15.57 6.78 -17.47
N LEU A 17 -15.88 5.51 -17.19
CA LEU A 17 -16.80 4.68 -17.96
C LEU A 17 -18.23 4.67 -17.37
N ALA A 18 -18.47 5.44 -16.32
CA ALA A 18 -19.76 5.50 -15.66
C ALA A 18 -20.82 6.10 -16.61
N PRO A 19 -22.02 5.48 -16.74
CA PRO A 19 -23.07 5.96 -17.64
C PRO A 19 -23.75 7.25 -17.14
N ASN A 20 -23.63 7.56 -15.85
CA ASN A 20 -24.19 8.77 -15.23
C ASN A 20 -23.45 9.11 -13.93
N LEU A 21 -23.75 10.30 -13.39
CA LEU A 21 -23.13 10.83 -12.18
C LEU A 21 -23.33 9.91 -10.96
N SER A 22 -24.53 9.37 -10.76
CA SER A 22 -24.85 8.51 -9.61
C SER A 22 -23.97 7.26 -9.60
N PHE A 23 -23.73 6.66 -10.77
CA PHE A 23 -22.84 5.50 -10.89
C PHE A 23 -21.38 5.86 -10.61
N ALA A 24 -20.91 7.01 -11.10
CA ALA A 24 -19.55 7.50 -10.81
C ALA A 24 -19.34 7.72 -9.30
N ILE A 25 -20.33 8.31 -8.62
CA ILE A 25 -20.31 8.51 -7.16
C ILE A 25 -20.29 7.17 -6.43
N ALA A 26 -21.13 6.21 -6.83
CA ALA A 26 -21.18 4.88 -6.24
C ALA A 26 -19.81 4.15 -6.35
N LEU A 27 -19.19 4.18 -7.54
CA LEU A 27 -17.84 3.65 -7.75
C LEU A 27 -16.81 4.34 -6.86
N LEU A 28 -16.89 5.67 -6.73
CA LEU A 28 -15.98 6.45 -5.90
C LEU A 28 -16.11 6.10 -4.41
N PHE A 29 -17.32 5.94 -3.89
CA PHE A 29 -17.54 5.52 -2.50
C PHE A 29 -17.06 4.09 -2.25
N ALA A 30 -17.39 3.15 -3.13
CA ALA A 30 -16.89 1.78 -3.04
C ALA A 30 -15.36 1.75 -3.04
N ARG A 31 -14.72 2.56 -3.89
CA ARG A 31 -13.27 2.72 -3.92
C ARG A 31 -12.74 3.23 -2.58
N PHE A 32 -13.35 4.27 -2.00
CA PHE A 32 -12.89 4.86 -0.74
C PHE A 32 -12.97 3.88 0.43
N ALA A 33 -14.02 3.07 0.50
CA ALA A 33 -14.18 2.03 1.54
C ALA A 33 -13.01 1.03 1.57
N LEU A 34 -12.36 0.78 0.42
CA LEU A 34 -11.27 -0.19 0.28
C LEU A 34 -9.88 0.46 0.34
N SER A 35 -9.76 1.71 -0.15
CA SER A 35 -8.46 2.31 -0.50
C SER A 35 -7.52 2.61 0.67
N GLN A 36 -8.03 2.66 1.90
CA GLN A 36 -7.24 3.04 3.09
C GLN A 36 -6.91 1.88 4.03
N MET A 37 -7.45 0.69 3.77
CA MET A 37 -7.31 -0.46 4.67
C MET A 37 -5.85 -0.92 4.84
N ASP A 38 -4.97 -0.60 3.89
CA ASP A 38 -3.56 -0.99 3.90
C ASP A 38 -2.67 -0.05 4.71
N VAL A 39 -3.10 1.19 4.98
CA VAL A 39 -2.28 2.20 5.65
C VAL A 39 -1.85 1.73 7.04
N PRO A 40 -2.75 1.38 7.97
CA PRO A 40 -2.34 0.90 9.30
C PRO A 40 -1.55 -0.41 9.23
N THR A 41 -1.92 -1.33 8.32
CA THR A 41 -1.21 -2.61 8.16
C THR A 41 0.22 -2.41 7.65
N ARG A 42 0.45 -1.46 6.71
CA ARG A 42 1.81 -1.14 6.21
C ARG A 42 2.69 -0.63 7.32
N GLN A 43 2.16 0.33 8.07
CA GLN A 43 2.91 0.99 9.12
C GLN A 43 3.26 -0.02 10.22
N GLY A 44 2.32 -0.89 10.60
CA GLY A 44 2.58 -2.00 11.52
C GLY A 44 3.63 -2.99 10.98
N TYR A 45 3.56 -3.34 9.69
CA TYR A 45 4.53 -4.26 9.07
C TYR A 45 5.95 -3.68 9.05
N VAL A 46 6.12 -2.42 8.61
CA VAL A 46 7.43 -1.74 8.62
C VAL A 46 7.97 -1.64 10.05
N ALA A 47 7.15 -1.25 11.03
CA ALA A 47 7.57 -1.14 12.42
C ALA A 47 7.94 -2.48 13.08
N ALA A 48 7.44 -3.60 12.54
CA ALA A 48 7.77 -4.95 12.99
C ALA A 48 9.06 -5.50 12.37
N LEU A 49 9.56 -4.90 11.28
CA LEU A 49 10.79 -5.29 10.59
C LEU A 49 12.05 -4.60 11.14
N VAL A 50 11.89 -3.56 11.94
CA VAL A 50 12.98 -2.74 12.49
C VAL A 50 12.98 -2.80 14.02
N ASP A 51 14.12 -2.47 14.62
CA ASP A 51 14.23 -2.40 16.08
C ASP A 51 13.40 -1.23 16.67
N PRO A 52 12.95 -1.32 17.94
CA PRO A 52 12.01 -0.35 18.51
C PRO A 52 12.46 1.12 18.44
N ASP A 53 13.76 1.37 18.60
CA ASP A 53 14.41 2.68 18.51
C ASP A 53 14.52 3.20 17.07
N GLU A 54 14.53 2.32 16.07
CA GLU A 54 14.62 2.69 14.65
C GLU A 54 13.25 2.96 13.99
N ARG A 55 12.14 2.64 14.66
CA ARG A 55 10.77 2.77 14.09
C ARG A 55 10.45 4.18 13.62
N THR A 56 10.86 5.20 14.37
CA THR A 56 10.67 6.61 14.00
C THR A 56 11.43 6.95 12.72
N ALA A 57 12.68 6.51 12.61
CA ALA A 57 13.48 6.70 11.40
C ALA A 57 12.88 5.96 10.20
N ALA A 58 12.46 4.70 10.36
CA ALA A 58 11.82 3.93 9.30
C ALA A 58 10.51 4.58 8.80
N ALA A 59 9.69 5.09 9.73
CA ALA A 59 8.49 5.86 9.39
C ALA A 59 8.86 7.15 8.65
N ALA A 60 9.90 7.88 9.09
CA ALA A 60 10.37 9.08 8.42
C ALA A 60 10.84 8.79 6.98
N TYR A 61 11.69 7.79 6.76
CA TYR A 61 12.15 7.41 5.42
C TYR A 61 10.99 7.09 4.46
N THR A 62 10.05 6.25 4.91
CA THR A 62 8.91 5.86 4.08
C THR A 62 7.95 7.02 3.79
N ASN A 63 7.77 7.94 4.73
CA ASN A 63 6.96 9.14 4.56
C ASN A 63 7.64 10.17 3.66
N THR A 64 8.95 10.39 3.80
CA THR A 64 9.74 11.29 2.96
C THR A 64 9.62 10.88 1.49
N ALA A 65 9.84 9.60 1.17
CA ALA A 65 9.68 9.10 -0.20
C ALA A 65 8.26 9.39 -0.75
N ARG A 66 7.22 9.20 0.07
CA ARG A 66 5.83 9.50 -0.31
C ARG A 66 5.60 11.00 -0.54
N TYR A 67 6.15 11.86 0.32
CA TYR A 67 5.93 13.31 0.25
C TYR A 67 6.73 13.98 -0.85
N VAL A 68 7.91 13.45 -1.21
CA VAL A 68 8.67 13.94 -2.36
C VAL A 68 7.89 13.71 -3.66
N VAL A 69 7.23 12.56 -3.82
CA VAL A 69 6.52 12.22 -5.07
C VAL A 69 5.12 12.88 -5.16
N ARG A 70 4.43 13.07 -4.04
CA ARG A 70 3.03 13.53 -3.98
C ARG A 70 2.72 14.82 -4.78
N PRO A 71 3.54 15.89 -4.72
CA PRO A 71 3.27 17.16 -5.40
C PRO A 71 3.22 17.06 -6.93
N PHE A 72 3.92 16.08 -7.52
CA PHE A 72 3.93 15.88 -8.97
C PHE A 72 2.62 15.29 -9.50
N GLY A 73 1.84 14.61 -8.65
CA GLY A 73 0.61 13.92 -9.02
C GLY A 73 -0.40 14.82 -9.73
N PRO A 74 -0.84 15.95 -9.12
CA PRO A 74 -1.79 16.87 -9.75
C PRO A 74 -1.30 17.44 -11.08
N GLY A 75 -0.01 17.76 -11.23
CA GLY A 75 0.55 18.26 -12.49
C GLY A 75 0.48 17.23 -13.61
N LEU A 76 0.88 15.98 -13.33
CA LEU A 76 0.81 14.88 -14.30
C LEU A 76 -0.65 14.51 -14.65
N ALA A 77 -1.55 14.56 -13.67
CA ALA A 77 -2.98 14.36 -13.89
C ALA A 77 -3.56 15.47 -14.77
N GLY A 78 -3.22 16.73 -14.51
CA GLY A 78 -3.66 17.86 -15.33
C GLY A 78 -3.20 17.75 -16.78
N LEU A 79 -1.93 17.40 -17.02
CA LEU A 79 -1.39 17.21 -18.37
C LEU A 79 -2.08 16.06 -19.10
N SER A 80 -2.27 14.92 -18.45
CA SER A 80 -2.95 13.77 -19.08
C SER A 80 -4.43 14.04 -19.35
N GLN A 81 -5.10 14.82 -18.51
CA GLN A 81 -6.50 15.19 -18.72
C GLN A 81 -6.71 16.04 -20.00
N GLN A 82 -5.70 16.82 -20.44
CA GLN A 82 -5.77 17.59 -21.69
C GLN A 82 -5.88 16.68 -22.93
N MET A 83 -5.39 15.44 -22.84
CA MET A 83 -5.49 14.47 -23.95
C MET A 83 -6.83 13.74 -23.94
N ALA A 84 -7.27 13.29 -22.76
CA ALA A 84 -8.61 12.73 -22.57
C ALA A 84 -9.04 12.80 -21.11
N PHE A 85 -10.30 13.14 -20.86
CA PHE A 85 -10.85 13.31 -19.50
C PHE A 85 -10.65 12.08 -18.60
N GLY A 86 -10.76 10.87 -19.15
CA GLY A 86 -10.57 9.62 -18.39
C GLY A 86 -9.11 9.20 -18.20
N LEU A 87 -8.16 9.80 -18.92
CA LEU A 87 -6.77 9.34 -18.96
C LEU A 87 -6.08 9.30 -17.59
N PRO A 88 -6.25 10.30 -16.69
CA PRO A 88 -5.66 10.25 -15.35
C PRO A 88 -6.13 9.05 -14.53
N PHE A 89 -7.39 8.62 -14.71
CA PHE A 89 -7.97 7.47 -14.02
C PHE A 89 -7.36 6.15 -14.50
N PHE A 90 -7.21 5.98 -15.82
CA PHE A 90 -6.57 4.80 -16.42
C PHE A 90 -5.09 4.70 -16.03
N ILE A 91 -4.35 5.82 -16.09
CA ILE A 91 -2.94 5.86 -15.68
C ILE A 91 -2.80 5.54 -14.19
N GLY A 92 -3.53 6.26 -13.33
CA GLY A 92 -3.44 6.08 -11.88
C GLY A 92 -3.88 4.70 -11.42
N GLY A 93 -5.00 4.19 -11.95
CA GLY A 93 -5.52 2.87 -11.66
C GLY A 93 -4.61 1.76 -12.18
N GLY A 94 -4.15 1.88 -13.43
CA GLY A 94 -3.25 0.93 -14.07
C GLY A 94 -1.91 0.80 -13.37
N ILE A 95 -1.24 1.91 -13.07
CA ILE A 95 0.05 1.90 -12.36
C ILE A 95 -0.08 1.24 -10.99
N LYS A 96 -1.12 1.58 -10.22
CA LYS A 96 -1.32 0.99 -8.89
C LYS A 96 -1.68 -0.49 -8.97
N ALA A 97 -2.52 -0.89 -9.92
CA ALA A 97 -2.85 -2.30 -10.13
C ALA A 97 -1.62 -3.13 -10.55
N ALA A 98 -0.78 -2.59 -11.45
CA ALA A 98 0.46 -3.24 -11.85
C ALA A 98 1.41 -3.42 -10.66
N TYR A 99 1.58 -2.40 -9.82
CA TYR A 99 2.36 -2.49 -8.58
C TYR A 99 1.83 -3.59 -7.64
N ASP A 100 0.51 -3.66 -7.45
CA ASP A 100 -0.11 -4.69 -6.61
C ASP A 100 0.14 -6.11 -7.15
N LEU A 101 0.06 -6.29 -8.47
CA LEU A 101 0.34 -7.57 -9.13
C LEU A 101 1.81 -7.98 -9.01
N VAL A 102 2.73 -7.04 -9.18
CA VAL A 102 4.18 -7.27 -8.98
C VAL A 102 4.47 -7.67 -7.55
N LEU A 103 3.94 -6.93 -6.57
CA LEU A 103 4.07 -7.29 -5.16
C LEU A 103 3.49 -8.66 -4.85
N TRP A 104 2.29 -8.96 -5.34
CA TRP A 104 1.68 -10.28 -5.14
C TRP A 104 2.57 -11.37 -5.73
N TYR A 105 3.06 -11.18 -6.94
CA TYR A 105 3.90 -12.15 -7.63
C TYR A 105 5.19 -12.45 -6.86
N TRP A 106 5.85 -11.43 -6.30
CA TRP A 106 7.06 -11.60 -5.49
C TRP A 106 6.78 -12.21 -4.12
N PHE A 107 5.77 -11.72 -3.40
CA PHE A 107 5.54 -12.10 -2.01
C PHE A 107 4.71 -13.39 -1.84
N ARG A 108 3.97 -13.85 -2.85
CA ARG A 108 3.18 -15.10 -2.75
C ARG A 108 4.00 -16.37 -2.49
N ARG A 109 5.33 -16.32 -2.67
CA ARG A 109 6.25 -17.44 -2.42
C ARG A 109 7.03 -17.32 -1.12
N VAL A 110 6.85 -16.23 -0.37
CA VAL A 110 7.59 -16.00 0.88
C VAL A 110 6.84 -16.65 2.04
N SER A 111 7.37 -17.75 2.57
CA SER A 111 6.84 -18.39 3.78
C SER A 111 7.21 -17.58 5.03
N LEU A 112 6.23 -17.31 5.90
CA LEU A 112 6.37 -16.51 7.12
C LEU A 112 7.07 -17.26 8.29
N ASP A 113 7.76 -18.37 8.02
CA ASP A 113 8.30 -19.27 9.05
C ASP A 113 9.40 -18.64 9.91
N GLY A 114 10.12 -17.65 9.37
CA GLY A 114 11.19 -16.93 10.09
C GLY A 114 10.67 -16.11 11.29
N ALA A 115 9.48 -15.51 11.18
CA ALA A 115 8.88 -14.71 12.24
C ALA A 115 8.31 -15.60 13.38
N ARG A 116 7.82 -16.79 13.03
CA ARG A 116 7.30 -17.79 13.99
C ARG A 116 8.43 -18.36 14.85
N ARG A 117 9.60 -18.61 14.26
CA ARG A 117 10.80 -19.11 14.97
C ARG A 117 11.42 -18.10 15.94
N ARG A 118 11.39 -16.79 15.64
CA ARG A 118 11.89 -15.74 16.56
C ARG A 118 10.97 -15.52 17.76
N ARG A 119 9.64 -15.57 17.59
CA ARG A 119 8.67 -15.46 18.70
C ARG A 119 8.67 -16.65 19.64
N LEU A 120 9.01 -17.84 19.15
CA LEU A 120 9.13 -19.06 19.97
C LEU A 120 10.50 -19.20 20.68
N ARG A 121 11.37 -18.20 20.59
CA ARG A 121 12.66 -18.19 21.30
C ARG A 121 12.70 -17.22 22.50
N PRO A 122 11.88 -17.39 23.56
CA PRO A 122 12.20 -16.86 24.88
C PRO A 122 12.78 -17.95 25.82
N LEU A 123 13.96 -17.66 26.38
CA LEU A 123 14.51 -18.13 27.68
C LEU A 123 15.33 -19.43 27.79
N ALA A 124 15.76 -20.08 26.71
CA ALA A 124 16.86 -21.04 26.83
C ALA A 124 18.20 -20.29 26.80
N ARG A 125 18.81 -20.12 27.98
CA ARG A 125 20.16 -19.54 28.27
C ARG A 125 20.17 -18.10 28.77
N ARG A 126 19.70 -17.89 30.00
CA ARG A 126 20.51 -17.11 30.95
C ARG A 126 21.35 -18.13 31.73
N PRO A 127 22.69 -18.16 31.61
CA PRO A 127 23.49 -18.94 32.54
C PRO A 127 23.29 -18.34 33.93
N ALA A 128 22.91 -19.19 34.88
CA ALA A 128 22.88 -18.84 36.29
C ALA A 128 24.30 -18.37 36.66
N LYS A 129 24.44 -17.07 36.94
CA LYS A 129 25.65 -16.53 37.54
C LYS A 129 25.66 -17.07 38.97
N GLY A 130 26.41 -18.14 39.16
CA GLY A 130 26.60 -18.78 40.45
C GLY A 130 27.41 -17.88 41.38
N ARG A 131 26.93 -17.84 42.63
CA ARG A 131 27.62 -17.51 43.90
C ARG A 131 28.28 -16.14 44.02
#